data_AF-A0A9P1MU83-F1
#
_entry.id   AF-A0A9P1MU83-F1
#
_cell.length_a   1.000
_cell.length_b   1.000
_cell.length_c   1.000
_cell.angle_alpha   90.00
_cell.angle_beta   90.00
_cell.angle_gamma   90.00
#
_symmetry.space_group_name_H-M   'P 1'
#
loop_
_entity.id
_entity.type
_entity.pdbx_description
1 polymer ?
#
loop_
_entity_poly.entity_id
_entity_poly.type
_entity_poly.pdbx_seq_one_letter_code
_entity_poly.pdbx_strand_id
1 'polypeptide(L)'
;MTSAIKTKSKPSSSRSRSRLRFTKRLSQAGSIERTALFRSTILGLTAGYVSYQAGKHIISSPSNAMTFENRQYFWDSTFFTPSEELPTQCINKIDPNDPQLGRVYFPDESRPHEIVYGCPESELCCGYECCKENTFFTSLFTLLVMILVFSILGIFFIEAFRWALHCFYICKYGRDRQFEPLSI
;
A
#
# COMPACT_ATOMS: atom_id res chain seq x y z
N MET A 1 61.98 16.20 40.96
CA MET A 1 61.19 14.94 41.00
C MET A 1 59.73 15.31 40.90
N THR A 2 59.14 15.20 39.70
CA THR A 2 57.71 15.44 39.49
C THR A 2 57.26 14.52 38.37
N SER A 3 56.72 13.36 38.76
CA SER A 3 56.22 12.34 37.84
C SER A 3 54.77 12.66 37.43
N ALA A 4 54.53 12.67 36.13
CA ALA A 4 53.23 12.93 35.51
C ALA A 4 52.29 11.71 35.62
N ILE A 5 51.02 11.98 35.94
CA ILE A 5 49.92 11.02 36.03
C ILE A 5 49.37 10.77 34.62
N LYS A 6 49.44 9.52 34.14
CA LYS A 6 48.91 9.08 32.84
C LYS A 6 47.47 8.58 33.02
N THR A 7 46.48 9.38 32.63
CA THR A 7 45.06 8.98 32.62
C THR A 7 44.77 8.10 31.39
N LYS A 8 44.28 6.88 31.66
CA LYS A 8 43.85 5.88 30.67
C LYS A 8 42.52 6.32 30.06
N SER A 9 42.50 6.66 28.77
CA SER A 9 41.28 6.89 27.99
C SER A 9 40.52 5.56 27.80
N LYS A 10 39.23 5.57 28.14
CA LYS A 10 38.27 4.48 27.87
C LYS A 10 38.15 4.27 26.34
N PRO A 11 38.11 3.03 25.84
CA PRO A 11 37.76 2.79 24.45
C PRO A 11 36.28 3.12 24.24
N SER A 12 36.00 4.06 23.35
CA SER A 12 34.65 4.36 22.87
C SER A 12 34.13 3.15 22.10
N SER A 13 33.08 2.55 22.65
CA SER A 13 32.24 1.56 21.99
C SER A 13 31.85 2.05 20.60
N SER A 14 32.31 1.34 19.57
CA SER A 14 31.90 1.51 18.19
C SER A 14 30.43 1.12 18.06
N ARG A 15 29.54 2.10 18.20
CA ARG A 15 28.15 1.99 17.77
C ARG A 15 28.17 1.66 16.28
N SER A 16 27.91 0.39 15.96
CA SER A 16 27.65 -0.07 14.59
C SER A 16 26.48 0.76 14.05
N ARG A 17 26.77 1.80 13.26
CA ARG A 17 25.78 2.46 12.42
C ARG A 17 25.32 1.39 11.45
N SER A 18 24.17 0.76 11.73
CA SER A 18 23.36 0.16 10.68
C SER A 18 23.31 1.19 9.55
N ARG A 19 23.83 0.86 8.37
CA ARG A 19 23.64 1.71 7.19
C ARG A 19 22.14 1.82 7.02
N LEU A 20 21.56 2.98 7.35
CA LEU A 20 20.19 3.32 7.01
C LEU A 20 20.04 3.03 5.52
N ARG A 21 19.29 1.97 5.20
CA ARG A 21 19.03 1.61 3.81
C ARG A 21 17.90 2.50 3.35
N PHE A 22 18.29 3.64 2.77
CA PHE A 22 17.36 4.46 2.04
C PHE A 22 16.88 3.67 0.82
N THR A 23 15.56 3.54 0.68
CA THR A 23 14.97 2.77 -0.43
C THR A 23 14.21 3.70 -1.35
N LYS A 24 14.35 3.48 -2.66
CA LYS A 24 13.59 4.20 -3.69
C LYS A 24 12.49 3.29 -4.20
N ARG A 25 11.25 3.77 -4.21
CA ARG A 25 10.05 3.01 -4.58
C ARG A 25 9.20 3.83 -5.55
N LEU A 26 8.65 3.16 -6.56
CA LEU A 26 7.62 3.75 -7.40
C LEU A 26 6.27 3.64 -6.69
N SER A 27 5.50 4.72 -6.71
CA SER A 27 4.17 4.76 -6.11
C SER A 27 3.19 3.91 -6.91
N GLN A 28 2.41 3.09 -6.21
CA GLN A 28 1.30 2.31 -6.79
C GLN A 28 0.03 3.16 -6.84
N ALA A 29 -1.07 2.62 -7.37
CA ALA A 29 -2.36 3.29 -7.28
C ALA A 29 -2.79 3.44 -5.80
N GLY A 30 -3.05 4.68 -5.37
CA GLY A 30 -3.53 5.01 -4.02
C GLY A 30 -5.02 5.34 -3.98
N SER A 31 -5.48 5.92 -2.87
CA SER A 31 -6.86 6.40 -2.77
C SER A 31 -7.17 7.50 -3.78
N ILE A 32 -8.27 7.36 -4.52
CA ILE A 32 -8.75 8.35 -5.49
C ILE A 32 -9.08 9.67 -4.80
N GLU A 33 -9.73 9.61 -3.64
CA GLU A 33 -10.12 10.79 -2.87
C GLU A 33 -8.89 11.59 -2.42
N ARG A 34 -7.90 10.91 -1.84
CA ARG A 34 -6.66 11.53 -1.36
C ARG A 34 -5.83 12.11 -2.50
N THR A 35 -5.81 11.41 -3.63
CA THR A 35 -5.18 11.89 -4.87
C THR A 35 -5.84 13.19 -5.35
N ALA A 36 -7.17 13.24 -5.37
CA ALA A 36 -7.91 14.44 -5.76
C ALA A 36 -7.67 15.61 -4.77
N LEU A 37 -7.67 15.32 -3.47
CA LEU A 37 -7.38 16.30 -2.41
C LEU A 37 -5.97 16.88 -2.56
N PHE A 38 -4.97 16.02 -2.75
CA PHE A 38 -3.59 16.44 -2.99
C PHE A 38 -3.51 17.40 -4.19
N ARG A 39 -4.07 16.99 -5.34
CA ARG A 39 -4.05 17.80 -6.57
C ARG A 39 -4.74 19.14 -6.37
N SER A 40 -5.91 19.15 -5.74
CA SER A 40 -6.65 20.39 -5.47
C SER A 40 -5.91 21.32 -4.50
N THR A 41 -5.19 20.77 -3.53
CA THR A 41 -4.43 21.55 -2.55
C THR A 41 -3.19 22.15 -3.18
N ILE A 42 -2.42 21.36 -3.91
CA ILE A 42 -1.16 21.79 -4.50
C ILE A 42 -1.38 22.75 -5.68
N LEU A 43 -2.40 22.51 -6.50
CA LEU A 43 -2.75 23.38 -7.61
C LEU A 43 -3.63 24.57 -7.21
N GLY A 44 -4.09 24.59 -5.96
CA GLY A 44 -4.89 25.66 -5.40
C GLY A 44 -4.09 26.95 -5.30
N LEU A 45 -4.64 28.05 -5.81
CA LEU A 45 -4.01 29.38 -5.78
C LEU A 45 -3.72 29.86 -4.36
N THR A 46 -4.49 29.39 -3.37
CA THR A 46 -4.32 29.72 -1.95
C THR A 46 -3.05 29.14 -1.34
N ALA A 47 -2.49 28.09 -1.93
CA ALA A 47 -1.28 27.44 -1.43
C ALA A 47 0.02 28.15 -1.89
N GLY A 48 -0.06 28.99 -2.94
CA GLY A 48 1.09 29.77 -3.45
C GLY A 48 2.17 28.95 -4.18
N TYR A 49 2.02 27.62 -4.28
CA TYR A 49 2.99 26.75 -4.94
C TYR A 49 3.01 26.92 -6.46
N VAL A 50 1.84 27.21 -7.04
CA VAL A 50 1.68 27.46 -8.48
C VAL A 50 0.89 28.73 -8.72
N SER A 51 1.20 29.41 -9.82
CA SER A 51 0.42 30.52 -10.35
C SER A 51 -0.26 30.09 -11.66
N TYR A 52 -1.45 30.61 -11.96
CA TYR A 52 -2.15 30.29 -13.20
C TYR A 52 -1.96 31.40 -14.22
N GLN A 53 -1.38 31.07 -15.38
CA GLN A 53 -1.09 32.02 -16.45
C GLN A 53 -1.37 31.36 -17.80
N ALA A 54 -2.15 32.01 -18.67
CA ALA A 54 -2.38 31.57 -20.06
C ALA A 54 -2.80 30.09 -20.22
N GLY A 55 -3.63 29.54 -19.31
CA GLY A 55 -4.09 28.15 -19.40
C GLY A 55 -3.13 27.11 -18.81
N LYS A 56 -1.97 27.53 -18.28
CA LYS A 56 -0.95 26.69 -17.64
C LYS A 56 -0.75 27.06 -16.16
N HIS A 57 -0.41 26.08 -15.34
CA HIS A 57 0.05 26.28 -13.97
C HIS A 57 1.57 26.39 -13.97
N ILE A 58 2.11 27.51 -13.50
CA ILE A 58 3.55 27.76 -13.39
C ILE A 58 3.99 27.58 -11.95
N ILE A 59 4.95 26.69 -11.72
CA ILE A 59 5.55 26.44 -10.41
C ILE A 59 6.31 27.70 -9.95
N SER A 60 5.90 28.28 -8.83
CA SER A 60 6.50 29.52 -8.32
C SER A 60 7.92 29.30 -7.79
N SER A 61 8.17 28.16 -7.13
CA SER A 61 9.47 27.84 -6.53
C SER A 61 9.77 26.34 -6.58
N PRO A 62 10.51 25.87 -7.61
CA PRO A 62 10.79 24.44 -7.84
C PRO A 62 11.57 23.75 -6.71
N SER A 63 12.44 24.51 -6.06
CA SER A 63 13.32 24.04 -4.97
C SER A 63 12.62 23.93 -3.62
N ASN A 64 11.46 24.57 -3.46
CA ASN A 64 10.75 24.61 -2.19
C ASN A 64 9.83 23.39 -2.06
N ALA A 65 9.82 22.81 -0.87
CA ALA A 65 8.90 21.74 -0.53
C ALA A 65 7.46 22.24 -0.55
N MET A 66 6.58 21.47 -1.17
CA MET A 66 5.15 21.62 -1.04
C MET A 66 4.65 20.82 0.14
N THR A 67 3.78 21.39 0.96
CA THR A 67 3.27 20.72 2.15
C THR A 67 1.85 20.24 1.90
N PHE A 68 1.63 18.94 2.07
CA PHE A 68 0.30 18.33 2.09
C PHE A 68 0.20 17.34 3.25
N GLU A 69 -0.81 17.50 4.10
CA GLU A 69 -1.02 16.67 5.30
C GLU A 69 0.24 16.49 6.16
N ASN A 70 0.94 17.59 6.43
CA ASN A 70 2.17 17.62 7.23
C ASN A 70 3.36 16.83 6.61
N ARG A 71 3.32 16.57 5.31
CA ARG A 71 4.41 15.93 4.56
C ARG A 71 4.92 16.85 3.45
N GLN A 72 6.22 16.78 3.23
CA GLN A 72 6.91 17.53 2.18
C GLN A 72 6.95 16.73 0.87
N TYR A 73 6.58 17.40 -0.21
CA TYR A 73 6.58 16.90 -1.58
C TYR A 73 7.46 17.79 -2.43
N PHE A 74 8.15 17.19 -3.39
CA PHE A 74 9.07 17.87 -4.29
C PHE A 74 8.72 17.54 -5.73
N TRP A 75 8.95 18.47 -6.64
CA TRP A 75 8.75 18.30 -8.08
C TRP A 75 9.85 17.46 -8.76
N ASP A 76 10.90 17.12 -8.02
CA ASP A 76 12.05 16.35 -8.52
C ASP A 76 12.70 15.58 -7.36
N SER A 77 13.22 14.38 -7.64
CA SER A 77 13.95 13.57 -6.64
C SER A 77 15.27 14.20 -6.18
N THR A 78 15.84 15.13 -6.94
CA THR A 78 17.07 15.86 -6.60
C THR A 78 16.92 16.77 -5.39
N PHE A 79 15.70 17.31 -5.15
CA PHE A 79 15.42 18.17 -3.99
C PHE A 79 15.04 17.39 -2.73
N PHE A 80 14.69 16.11 -2.86
CA PHE A 80 14.30 15.27 -1.73
C PHE A 80 15.52 14.59 -1.10
N THR A 81 15.73 14.80 0.21
CA THR A 81 16.74 14.07 0.98
C THR A 81 16.07 13.10 1.96
N PRO A 82 16.30 11.78 1.83
CA PRO A 82 15.78 10.79 2.78
C PRO A 82 16.27 11.05 4.22
N SER A 83 15.39 10.85 5.20
CA SER A 83 15.71 10.99 6.62
C SER A 83 15.59 9.64 7.34
N GLU A 84 16.01 9.58 8.61
CA GLU A 84 15.84 8.38 9.44
C GLU A 84 14.36 8.09 9.73
N GLU A 85 13.52 9.11 9.82
CA GLU A 85 12.07 8.98 10.01
C GLU A 85 11.34 8.57 8.72
N LEU A 86 11.82 9.04 7.58
CA LEU A 86 11.25 8.79 6.25
C LEU A 86 12.31 8.21 5.30
N PRO A 87 12.77 6.97 5.54
CA PRO A 87 13.85 6.36 4.77
C PRO A 87 13.41 5.88 3.37
N THR A 88 12.10 5.78 3.12
CA THR A 88 11.55 5.33 1.84
C THR A 88 11.20 6.53 0.96
N GLN A 89 11.91 6.72 -0.14
CA GLN A 89 11.60 7.71 -1.17
C GLN A 89 10.54 7.14 -2.14
N CYS A 90 9.35 7.71 -2.12
CA CYS A 90 8.25 7.41 -3.03
C CYS A 90 8.29 8.36 -4.23
N ILE A 91 8.28 7.79 -5.43
CA ILE A 91 8.20 8.54 -6.69
C ILE A 91 6.82 8.31 -7.30
N ASN A 92 6.06 9.36 -7.52
CA ASN A 92 4.86 9.30 -8.32
C ASN A 92 5.10 9.95 -9.68
N LYS A 93 4.98 9.18 -10.76
CA LYS A 93 5.20 9.70 -12.11
C LYS A 93 4.00 10.53 -12.57
N ILE A 94 4.26 11.65 -13.21
CA ILE A 94 3.23 12.47 -13.84
C ILE A 94 3.10 12.07 -15.30
N ASP A 95 1.91 11.65 -15.70
CA ASP A 95 1.59 11.45 -17.11
C ASP A 95 1.44 12.84 -17.77
N PRO A 96 2.15 13.14 -18.88
CA PRO A 96 1.97 14.40 -19.60
C PRO A 96 0.54 14.62 -20.13
N ASN A 97 -0.25 13.56 -20.29
CA ASN A 97 -1.66 13.63 -20.69
C ASN A 97 -2.61 13.77 -19.50
N ASP A 98 -2.10 13.84 -18.25
CA ASP A 98 -2.95 14.04 -17.09
C ASP A 98 -3.67 15.40 -17.18
N PRO A 99 -5.01 15.45 -17.05
CA PRO A 99 -5.77 16.66 -17.27
C PRO A 99 -5.48 17.78 -16.27
N GLN A 100 -4.97 17.45 -15.07
CA GLN A 100 -4.67 18.42 -14.02
C GLN A 100 -3.17 18.70 -13.94
N LEU A 101 -2.35 17.67 -13.79
CA LEU A 101 -0.90 17.80 -13.60
C LEU A 101 -0.13 17.94 -14.92
N GLY A 102 -0.69 17.49 -16.05
CA GLY A 102 -0.05 17.65 -17.38
C GLY A 102 0.01 19.10 -17.87
N ARG A 103 -0.71 20.02 -17.20
CA ARG A 103 -0.67 21.47 -17.46
C ARG A 103 0.19 22.25 -16.46
N VAL A 104 0.98 21.55 -15.67
CA VAL A 104 1.96 22.15 -14.75
C VAL A 104 3.30 22.28 -15.47
N TYR A 105 3.94 23.44 -15.32
CA TYR A 105 5.22 23.77 -15.93
C TYR A 105 6.12 24.44 -14.92
N PHE A 106 7.41 24.19 -15.06
CA PHE A 106 8.44 24.99 -14.42
C PHE A 106 8.56 26.37 -15.10
N PRO A 107 9.21 27.35 -14.45
CA PRO A 107 9.44 28.68 -15.03
C PRO A 107 10.25 28.67 -16.34
N ASP A 108 11.05 27.63 -16.55
CA ASP A 108 11.84 27.39 -17.78
C ASP A 108 11.03 26.71 -18.90
N GLU A 109 9.71 26.60 -18.72
CA GLU A 109 8.76 25.92 -19.61
C GLU A 109 8.92 24.40 -19.71
N SER A 110 9.82 23.80 -18.93
CA SER A 110 9.91 22.35 -18.81
C SER A 110 8.75 21.79 -17.97
N ARG A 111 8.44 20.50 -18.11
CA ARG A 111 7.36 19.85 -17.36
C ARG A 111 7.93 18.98 -16.24
N PRO A 112 7.31 18.98 -15.05
CA PRO A 112 7.66 18.01 -14.03
C PRO A 112 7.26 16.61 -14.48
N HIS A 113 8.19 15.66 -14.34
CA HIS A 113 7.98 14.25 -14.70
C HIS A 113 7.60 13.39 -13.50
N GLU A 114 7.87 13.86 -12.29
CA GLU A 114 7.64 13.13 -11.07
C GLU A 114 7.29 14.06 -9.91
N ILE A 115 6.64 13.51 -8.90
CA ILE A 115 6.46 14.11 -7.59
C ILE A 115 7.05 13.13 -6.58
N VAL A 116 7.90 13.64 -5.70
CA VAL A 116 8.69 12.82 -4.79
C VAL A 116 8.41 13.18 -3.36
N TYR A 117 8.22 12.17 -2.53
CA TYR A 117 7.92 12.31 -1.10
C TYR A 117 8.50 11.15 -0.30
N GLY A 118 8.62 11.33 1.02
CA GLY A 118 9.15 10.31 1.92
C GLY A 118 8.04 9.55 2.64
N CYS A 119 8.19 8.24 2.83
CA CYS A 119 7.37 7.40 3.69
C CYS A 119 8.21 6.68 4.75
N PRO A 120 7.59 6.27 5.87
CA PRO A 120 8.20 5.35 6.83
C PRO A 120 8.60 4.01 6.17
N GLU A 121 9.55 3.29 6.77
CA GLU A 121 9.98 1.97 6.26
C GLU A 121 8.86 0.91 6.32
N SER A 122 7.92 1.05 7.26
CA SER A 122 6.81 0.12 7.48
C SER A 122 5.59 0.37 6.57
N GLU A 123 5.66 1.35 5.68
CA GLU A 123 4.55 1.76 4.81
C GLU A 123 4.95 1.67 3.33
N LEU A 124 3.94 1.51 2.49
CA LEU A 124 4.04 1.45 1.04
C LEU A 124 3.71 2.81 0.41
N CYS A 125 4.24 3.03 -0.79
CA CYS A 125 3.95 4.19 -1.61
C CYS A 125 2.64 3.99 -2.38
N CYS A 126 1.60 4.74 -2.05
CA CYS A 126 0.25 4.57 -2.59
C CYS A 126 -0.27 5.92 -3.12
N GLY A 127 -0.14 6.18 -4.41
CA GLY A 127 -0.49 7.45 -5.04
C GLY A 127 0.34 8.60 -4.50
N TYR A 128 -0.29 9.46 -3.71
CA TYR A 128 0.33 10.60 -3.00
C TYR A 128 0.25 10.43 -1.48
N GLU A 129 -0.01 9.22 -0.99
CA GLU A 129 -0.02 8.92 0.44
C GLU A 129 0.92 7.75 0.76
N CYS A 130 1.17 7.56 2.05
CA CYS A 130 1.80 6.35 2.59
C CYS A 130 0.67 5.47 3.11
N CYS A 131 0.55 4.26 2.57
CA CYS A 131 -0.47 3.31 3.02
C CYS A 131 0.17 2.06 3.58
N LYS A 132 -0.45 1.48 4.60
CA LYS A 132 -0.07 0.13 5.04
C LYS A 132 -0.62 -0.86 4.03
N GLU A 133 0.00 -2.04 3.96
CA GLU A 133 -0.59 -3.17 3.27
C GLU A 133 -2.02 -3.35 3.76
N ASN A 134 -3.00 -2.99 2.92
CA ASN A 134 -4.41 -3.11 3.27
C ASN A 134 -4.76 -4.59 3.27
N THR A 135 -4.49 -5.24 4.41
CA THR A 135 -4.92 -6.60 4.73
C THR A 135 -6.44 -6.72 4.73
N PHE A 136 -7.19 -5.62 4.64
CA PHE A 136 -8.64 -5.63 4.68
C PHE A 136 -9.28 -6.35 3.48
N PHE A 137 -8.92 -5.97 2.25
CA PHE A 137 -9.49 -6.59 1.05
C PHE A 137 -9.00 -8.03 0.88
N THR A 138 -7.74 -8.30 1.18
CA THR A 138 -7.19 -9.66 1.15
C THR A 138 -7.82 -10.53 2.24
N SER A 139 -8.04 -10.00 3.44
CA SER A 139 -8.70 -10.73 4.55
C SER A 139 -10.16 -11.03 4.24
N LEU A 140 -10.94 -10.05 3.76
CA LEU A 140 -12.33 -10.26 3.39
C LEU A 140 -12.47 -11.31 2.26
N PHE A 141 -11.65 -11.16 1.21
CA PHE A 141 -11.64 -12.12 0.11
C PHE A 141 -11.24 -13.53 0.58
N THR A 142 -10.22 -13.63 1.42
CA THR A 142 -9.78 -14.91 2.02
C THR A 142 -10.91 -15.54 2.84
N LEU A 143 -11.62 -14.76 3.65
CA LEU A 143 -12.75 -15.23 4.45
C LEU A 143 -13.90 -15.75 3.57
N LEU A 144 -14.25 -15.01 2.51
CA LEU A 144 -15.28 -15.44 1.56
C LEU A 144 -14.92 -16.77 0.87
N VAL A 145 -13.66 -16.93 0.47
CA VAL A 145 -13.17 -18.19 -0.12
C VAL A 145 -13.25 -19.33 0.89
N MET A 146 -12.88 -19.11 2.15
CA MET A 146 -12.99 -20.14 3.19
C MET A 146 -14.44 -20.56 3.43
N ILE A 147 -15.40 -19.61 3.51
CA ILE A 147 -16.83 -19.92 3.65
C ILE A 147 -17.34 -20.77 2.48
N LEU A 148 -16.93 -20.42 1.26
CA LEU A 148 -17.31 -21.16 0.06
C LEU A 148 -16.80 -22.62 0.15
N VAL A 149 -15.53 -22.80 0.50
CA VAL A 149 -14.93 -24.14 0.66
C VAL A 149 -15.65 -24.94 1.75
N PHE A 150 -15.91 -24.36 2.92
CA PHE A 150 -16.64 -25.04 4.00
C PHE A 150 -18.08 -25.40 3.60
N SER A 151 -18.74 -24.55 2.82
CA SER A 151 -20.10 -24.82 2.33
C SER A 151 -20.11 -26.01 1.37
N ILE A 152 -19.14 -26.08 0.45
CA ILE A 152 -18.98 -27.23 -0.46
C ILE A 152 -18.70 -28.51 0.33
N LEU A 153 -17.74 -28.47 1.25
CA LEU A 153 -17.42 -29.63 2.11
C LEU A 153 -18.65 -30.05 2.94
N GLY A 154 -19.38 -29.10 3.51
CA GLY A 154 -20.61 -29.36 4.26
C GLY A 154 -21.66 -30.08 3.43
N ILE A 155 -21.87 -29.66 2.17
CA ILE A 155 -22.79 -30.35 1.24
C ILE A 155 -22.33 -31.79 1.00
N PHE A 156 -21.03 -32.01 0.74
CA PHE A 156 -20.48 -33.35 0.57
C PHE A 156 -20.69 -34.23 1.82
N PHE A 157 -20.49 -33.68 3.02
CA PHE A 157 -20.72 -34.40 4.27
C PHE A 157 -22.20 -34.73 4.49
N ILE A 158 -23.10 -33.79 4.22
CA ILE A 158 -24.55 -34.00 4.33
C ILE A 158 -25.00 -35.10 3.35
N GLU A 159 -24.52 -35.05 2.11
CA GLU A 159 -24.79 -36.08 1.11
C GLU A 159 -24.25 -37.44 1.55
N ALA A 160 -22.98 -37.52 1.95
CA ALA A 160 -22.39 -38.77 2.44
C ALA A 160 -23.17 -39.38 3.62
N PHE A 161 -23.63 -38.54 4.55
CA PHE A 161 -24.44 -38.99 5.68
C PHE A 161 -25.83 -39.46 5.25
N ARG A 162 -26.47 -38.77 4.31
CA ARG A 162 -27.75 -39.18 3.71
C ARG A 162 -27.63 -40.55 3.06
N TRP A 163 -26.59 -40.78 2.26
CA TRP A 163 -26.29 -42.07 1.66
C TRP A 163 -26.04 -43.16 2.71
N ALA A 164 -25.26 -42.85 3.76
CA ALA A 164 -24.97 -43.80 4.85
C ALA A 164 -26.23 -44.21 5.63
N LEU A 165 -27.10 -43.24 5.97
CA LEU A 165 -28.38 -43.52 6.64
C LEU A 165 -29.31 -44.35 5.76
N HIS A 166 -29.39 -44.06 4.46
CA HIS A 166 -30.22 -44.83 3.53
C HIS A 166 -29.73 -46.28 3.41
N CYS A 167 -28.41 -46.49 3.30
CA CYS A 167 -27.81 -47.83 3.31
C CYS A 167 -28.11 -48.56 4.63
N PHE A 168 -27.95 -47.89 5.78
CA PHE A 168 -28.25 -48.48 7.08
C PHE A 168 -29.74 -48.84 7.22
N TYR A 169 -30.63 -47.96 6.75
CA TYR A 169 -32.06 -48.18 6.75
C TYR A 169 -32.43 -49.42 5.92
N ILE A 170 -31.89 -49.56 4.70
CA ILE A 170 -32.11 -50.75 3.85
C ILE A 170 -31.52 -52.02 4.50
N CYS A 171 -30.31 -51.98 5.06
CA CYS A 171 -29.73 -53.14 5.74
C CYS A 171 -30.54 -53.60 6.95
N LYS A 172 -31.21 -52.66 7.65
CA LYS A 172 -32.00 -52.95 8.85
C LYS A 172 -33.45 -53.35 8.54
N TYR A 173 -34.11 -52.70 7.58
CA TYR A 173 -35.54 -52.88 7.29
C TYR A 173 -35.83 -53.55 5.94
N GLY A 174 -34.83 -53.74 5.07
CA GLY A 174 -35.00 -54.34 3.75
C GLY A 174 -35.08 -55.87 3.72
N ARG A 175 -35.17 -56.55 4.88
CA ARG A 175 -35.18 -58.02 4.95
C ARG A 175 -36.56 -58.67 4.71
N ASP A 176 -37.66 -57.91 4.66
CA ASP A 176 -39.03 -58.49 4.63
C ASP A 176 -39.78 -58.34 3.29
N ARG A 177 -39.11 -58.32 2.12
CA ARG A 177 -39.80 -58.33 0.81
C ARG A 177 -39.37 -59.44 -0.15
N GLN A 178 -39.09 -60.64 0.36
CA GLN A 178 -38.98 -61.84 -0.47
C GLN A 178 -39.97 -62.88 0.07
N PHE A 179 -40.78 -63.43 -0.83
CA PHE A 179 -41.82 -64.47 -0.65
C PHE A 179 -43.26 -64.02 -0.39
N GLU A 180 -43.88 -63.46 -1.44
CA GLU A 180 -45.28 -63.76 -1.73
C GLU A 180 -45.32 -64.41 -3.13
N PRO A 181 -45.44 -65.75 -3.24
CA PRO A 181 -45.61 -66.38 -4.54
C PRO A 181 -47.01 -66.05 -5.06
N LEU A 182 -47.07 -65.39 -6.22
CA LEU A 182 -48.29 -65.29 -7.03
C LEU A 182 -48.80 -66.70 -7.31
N SER A 183 -49.87 -67.11 -6.63
CA SER A 183 -50.66 -68.28 -6.95
C SER A 183 -51.53 -67.99 -8.18
N ILE A 184 -51.15 -68.57 -9.31
CA ILE A 184 -52.04 -68.90 -10.43
C ILE A 184 -52.40 -70.37 -10.31
#